data_AF-A0A9Q0AZ67-F1
#
_entry.id   AF-A0A9Q0AZ67-F1
#
_cell.length_a   1.000
_cell.length_b   1.000
_cell.length_c   1.000
_cell.angle_alpha   90.00
_cell.angle_beta   90.00
_cell.angle_gamma   90.00
#
_symmetry.space_group_name_H-M   'P 1'
#
loop_
_entity.id
_entity.type
_entity.pdbx_description
1 polymer ?
#
loop_
_entity_poly.entity_id
_entity_poly.type
_entity_poly.pdbx_seq_one_letter_code
_entity_poly.pdbx_strand_id
1 'polypeptide(L)'
;MTISKARRLEDFIRFVKLNSPYYAQSWKLCKTLEDASVSLRDLPVVDHESFWASNTCRNSKVVTSKQKDGIVFKTGGTTTHPKVSFYNQKELHGLSTQLAESLGRCGVGEGDMVANLFYAGDLYGSFLLHILSVYHLPSGAVQLPIAGHVSLESMERQIVEFEATVILATVTTMSQLSERILSSGKTHSYVRLLLFSGEAFYDDQAGLLKVAFPNATIRSVVYGSMDCGIIGLPPKPGHYTNDTRLHQVNDPNIIVEIITEDGKVTTTPGEVGSLIVTNLERQLMPIVRYPSGDRAAWVDPALGLFRVLDRDRTAIRLGPVSVDFVDLRRIVSTILRGRPVRRLQAIVTREDRKDLLTLNIAFTPATDEESSQLQAELREEMGVVRPMFREHVEKDLINPLRIKFITMQELAVNPRSGKIVEVQDLRSTTI
;
A
#
# COMPACT_ATOMS: atom_id res chain seq x y z
N MET A 1 2.35 -25.77 9.68
CA MET A 1 2.08 -25.72 8.22
C MET A 1 1.61 -27.10 7.77
N THR A 2 0.56 -27.21 6.95
CA THR A 2 0.09 -28.52 6.45
C THR A 2 1.10 -29.14 5.48
N ILE A 3 1.15 -30.49 5.39
CA ILE A 3 2.10 -31.22 4.52
C ILE A 3 1.99 -30.78 3.05
N SER A 4 0.76 -30.51 2.58
CA SER A 4 0.49 -30.01 1.22
C SER A 4 1.08 -28.60 0.98
N LYS A 5 0.97 -27.69 1.96
CA LYS A 5 1.53 -26.34 1.85
C LYS A 5 3.07 -26.35 1.87
N ALA A 6 3.68 -27.23 2.67
CA ALA A 6 5.14 -27.42 2.70
C ALA A 6 5.69 -27.85 1.34
N ARG A 7 5.07 -28.87 0.73
CA ARG A 7 5.46 -29.31 -0.62
C ARG A 7 5.26 -28.23 -1.67
N ARG A 8 4.14 -27.50 -1.62
CA ARG A 8 3.86 -26.37 -2.54
C ARG A 8 4.93 -25.27 -2.41
N LEU A 9 5.37 -24.97 -1.20
CA LEU A 9 6.44 -23.99 -0.96
C LEU A 9 7.77 -24.47 -1.55
N GLU A 10 8.16 -25.72 -1.29
CA GLU A 10 9.42 -26.27 -1.82
C GLU A 10 9.45 -26.26 -3.35
N ASP A 11 8.37 -26.69 -4.00
CA ASP A 11 8.26 -26.68 -5.45
C ASP A 11 8.29 -25.25 -6.00
N PHE A 12 7.67 -24.30 -5.31
CA PHE A 12 7.73 -22.88 -5.67
C PHE A 12 9.15 -22.31 -5.54
N ILE A 13 9.85 -22.56 -4.43
CA ILE A 13 11.24 -22.10 -4.26
C ILE A 13 12.15 -22.70 -5.34
N ARG A 14 12.01 -24.00 -5.64
CA ARG A 14 12.78 -24.65 -6.71
C ARG A 14 12.51 -24.01 -8.07
N PHE A 15 11.24 -23.75 -8.39
CA PHE A 15 10.85 -23.05 -9.60
C PHE A 15 11.47 -21.65 -9.68
N VAL A 16 11.39 -20.87 -8.61
CA VAL A 16 11.92 -19.50 -8.56
C VAL A 16 13.44 -19.50 -8.73
N LYS A 17 14.17 -20.38 -8.01
CA LYS A 17 15.63 -20.52 -8.12
C LYS A 17 16.06 -20.83 -9.56
N LEU A 18 15.31 -21.71 -10.24
CA LEU A 18 15.65 -22.15 -11.60
C LEU A 18 15.38 -21.06 -12.64
N ASN A 19 14.31 -20.27 -12.47
CA ASN A 19 13.79 -19.43 -13.54
C ASN A 19 14.00 -17.93 -13.34
N SER A 20 14.22 -17.43 -12.11
CA SER A 20 14.45 -16.01 -11.85
C SER A 20 15.95 -15.72 -11.67
N PRO A 21 16.60 -14.99 -12.61
CA PRO A 21 18.02 -14.63 -12.48
C PRO A 21 18.35 -13.87 -11.18
N TYR A 22 17.46 -12.99 -10.73
CA TYR A 22 17.63 -12.23 -9.49
C TYR A 22 17.71 -13.16 -8.27
N TYR A 23 16.72 -14.04 -8.09
CA TYR A 23 16.70 -14.96 -6.94
C TYR A 23 17.80 -16.02 -7.04
N ALA A 24 18.11 -16.52 -8.24
CA ALA A 24 19.24 -17.43 -8.45
C ALA A 24 20.56 -16.83 -7.95
N GLN A 25 20.80 -15.55 -8.24
CA GLN A 25 21.98 -14.82 -7.77
C GLN A 25 21.92 -14.54 -6.26
N SER A 26 20.77 -14.05 -5.76
CA SER A 26 20.57 -13.73 -4.33
C SER A 26 20.75 -14.95 -3.43
N TRP A 27 20.32 -16.13 -3.89
CA TRP A 27 20.37 -17.37 -3.12
C TRP A 27 21.62 -18.22 -3.37
N LYS A 28 22.60 -17.72 -4.14
CA LYS A 28 23.79 -18.49 -4.52
C LYS A 28 24.59 -19.03 -3.31
N LEU A 29 24.55 -18.32 -2.19
CA LEU A 29 25.25 -18.71 -0.96
C LEU A 29 24.40 -19.55 0.01
N CYS A 30 23.12 -19.78 -0.30
CA CYS A 30 22.22 -20.59 0.52
C CYS A 30 22.47 -22.09 0.26
N LYS A 31 23.35 -22.70 1.07
CA LYS A 31 23.77 -24.11 0.98
C LYS A 31 22.62 -25.12 1.13
N THR A 32 21.49 -24.72 1.71
CA THR A 32 20.31 -25.57 1.97
C THR A 32 19.50 -25.92 0.72
N LEU A 33 19.77 -25.28 -0.43
CA LEU A 33 19.01 -25.48 -1.66
C LEU A 33 19.46 -26.70 -2.51
N GLU A 34 20.43 -27.49 -2.04
CA GLU A 34 21.03 -28.59 -2.82
C GLU A 34 20.58 -29.98 -2.34
N ASP A 35 20.29 -30.22 -1.06
CA ASP A 35 20.06 -31.58 -0.53
C ASP A 35 19.02 -31.75 0.61
N ALA A 36 18.23 -30.72 0.98
CA ALA A 36 17.25 -30.82 2.10
C ALA A 36 15.92 -30.10 1.83
N SER A 37 14.90 -30.37 2.66
CA SER A 37 13.65 -29.60 2.71
C SER A 37 13.95 -28.13 3.01
N VAL A 38 13.67 -27.24 2.06
CA VAL A 38 14.06 -25.82 2.14
C VAL A 38 13.06 -25.07 3.02
N SER A 39 13.51 -24.53 4.14
CA SER A 39 12.70 -23.63 4.95
C SER A 39 12.81 -22.21 4.40
N LEU A 40 11.70 -21.44 4.44
CA LEU A 40 11.75 -20.01 4.12
C LEU A 40 12.81 -19.29 4.96
N ARG A 41 12.99 -19.67 6.23
CA ARG A 41 13.94 -19.02 7.14
C ARG A 41 15.40 -19.11 6.67
N ASP A 42 15.72 -20.05 5.78
CA ASP A 42 17.07 -20.22 5.23
C ASP A 42 17.37 -19.28 4.06
N LEU A 43 16.33 -18.64 3.51
CA LEU A 43 16.45 -17.68 2.42
C LEU A 43 16.59 -16.26 2.99
N PRO A 44 17.38 -15.36 2.40
CA PRO A 44 17.44 -13.97 2.84
C PRO A 44 16.08 -13.26 2.62
N VAL A 45 15.79 -12.27 3.46
CA VAL A 45 14.77 -11.27 3.14
C VAL A 45 15.22 -10.51 1.90
N VAL A 46 14.29 -10.23 0.98
CA VAL A 46 14.60 -9.47 -0.24
C VAL A 46 15.09 -8.08 0.13
N ASP A 47 16.22 -7.70 -0.43
CA ASP A 47 16.70 -6.32 -0.40
C ASP A 47 15.92 -5.50 -1.44
N HIS A 48 15.14 -4.54 -0.94
CA HIS A 48 14.16 -3.79 -1.74
C HIS A 48 14.84 -2.96 -2.84
N GLU A 49 16.03 -2.40 -2.58
CA GLU A 49 16.78 -1.61 -3.55
C GLU A 49 17.28 -2.47 -4.72
N SER A 50 17.98 -3.57 -4.43
CA SER A 50 18.47 -4.49 -5.47
C SER A 50 17.34 -5.14 -6.28
N PHE A 51 16.19 -5.42 -5.65
CA PHE A 51 15.02 -5.95 -6.33
C PHE A 51 14.53 -5.00 -7.42
N TRP A 52 14.33 -3.72 -7.09
CA TRP A 52 13.85 -2.73 -8.06
C TRP A 52 14.90 -2.29 -9.06
N ALA A 53 16.17 -2.24 -8.68
CA ALA A 53 17.27 -2.07 -9.64
C ALA A 53 17.29 -3.20 -10.69
N SER A 54 16.86 -4.40 -10.30
CA SER A 54 16.79 -5.58 -11.17
C SER A 54 15.45 -5.73 -11.90
N ASN A 55 14.41 -5.00 -11.52
CA ASN A 55 13.06 -5.12 -12.09
C ASN A 55 12.72 -3.92 -13.00
N THR A 56 13.15 -3.99 -14.26
CA THR A 56 12.87 -2.94 -15.26
C THR A 56 11.76 -3.35 -16.23
N CYS A 57 11.09 -2.37 -16.85
CA CYS A 57 9.97 -2.62 -17.76
C CYS A 57 10.30 -3.50 -18.98
N ARG A 58 11.56 -3.48 -19.46
CA ARG A 58 11.97 -4.21 -20.68
C ARG A 58 12.85 -5.42 -20.39
N ASN A 59 13.71 -5.34 -19.39
CA ASN A 59 14.76 -6.33 -19.13
C ASN A 59 14.79 -6.72 -17.64
N SER A 60 13.62 -6.99 -17.05
CA SER A 60 13.55 -7.46 -15.67
C SER A 60 14.33 -8.77 -15.50
N LYS A 61 15.19 -8.81 -14.48
CA LYS A 61 15.88 -10.01 -14.01
C LYS A 61 15.11 -10.71 -12.88
N VAL A 62 14.02 -10.11 -12.42
CA VAL A 62 13.15 -10.69 -11.39
C VAL A 62 12.17 -11.68 -12.01
N VAL A 63 11.63 -11.37 -13.20
CA VAL A 63 10.64 -12.24 -13.85
C VAL A 63 11.23 -13.59 -14.24
N THR A 64 10.41 -14.64 -14.18
CA THR A 64 10.83 -16.02 -14.50
C THR A 64 10.73 -16.36 -15.98
N SER A 65 9.99 -15.57 -16.74
CA SER A 65 9.78 -15.75 -18.17
C SER A 65 9.34 -14.45 -18.82
N LYS A 66 9.39 -14.38 -20.15
CA LYS A 66 8.80 -13.27 -20.90
C LYS A 66 7.29 -13.30 -20.70
N GLN A 67 6.70 -12.16 -20.36
CA GLN A 67 5.24 -12.02 -20.30
C GLN A 67 4.64 -12.23 -21.70
N LYS A 68 3.67 -13.14 -21.79
CA LYS A 68 2.96 -13.49 -23.03
C LYS A 68 1.47 -13.14 -22.99
N ASP A 69 0.92 -12.98 -21.79
CA ASP A 69 -0.48 -12.69 -21.53
C ASP A 69 -0.63 -11.87 -20.22
N GLY A 70 -1.87 -11.57 -19.84
CA GLY A 70 -2.19 -10.91 -18.58
C GLY A 70 -2.06 -9.40 -18.61
N ILE A 71 -1.55 -8.81 -17.53
CA ILE A 71 -1.59 -7.37 -17.28
C ILE A 71 -0.31 -6.87 -16.58
N VAL A 72 -0.05 -5.57 -16.71
CA VAL A 72 1.04 -4.88 -16.02
C VAL A 72 0.43 -3.78 -15.16
N PHE A 73 0.84 -3.70 -13.91
CA PHE A 73 0.41 -2.66 -12.99
C PHE A 73 1.58 -1.80 -12.54
N LYS A 74 1.29 -0.55 -12.20
CA LYS A 74 2.20 0.35 -11.50
C LYS A 74 2.00 0.18 -10.00
N THR A 75 3.10 0.06 -9.27
CA THR A 75 3.11 -0.14 -7.80
C THR A 75 3.79 1.01 -7.06
N GLY A 76 4.43 1.92 -7.79
CA GLY A 76 5.12 3.10 -7.25
C GLY A 76 6.25 3.57 -8.17
N GLY A 77 7.28 4.18 -7.59
CA GLY A 77 8.45 4.66 -8.32
C GLY A 77 8.26 6.01 -9.00
N THR A 78 9.34 6.49 -9.61
CA THR A 78 9.41 7.81 -10.25
C THR A 78 9.00 7.73 -11.72
N THR A 79 8.78 8.88 -12.36
CA THR A 79 8.64 8.95 -13.82
C THR A 79 9.84 8.37 -14.58
N THR A 80 11.05 8.49 -14.01
CA THR A 80 12.31 8.01 -14.61
C THR A 80 12.66 6.56 -14.25
N HIS A 81 12.10 6.05 -13.15
CA HIS A 81 12.26 4.68 -12.64
C HIS A 81 10.90 4.16 -12.14
N PRO A 82 9.97 3.84 -13.05
CA PRO A 82 8.67 3.32 -12.66
C PRO A 82 8.81 1.92 -12.09
N LYS A 83 8.17 1.68 -10.94
CA LYS A 83 8.07 0.34 -10.36
C LYS A 83 6.81 -0.33 -10.91
N VAL A 84 6.97 -1.48 -11.57
CA VAL A 84 5.87 -2.21 -12.20
C VAL A 84 5.80 -3.66 -11.71
N SER A 85 4.58 -4.17 -11.64
CA SER A 85 4.26 -5.53 -11.25
C SER A 85 3.62 -6.25 -12.44
N PHE A 86 4.24 -7.34 -12.89
CA PHE A 86 3.76 -8.12 -14.03
C PHE A 86 2.90 -9.29 -13.57
N TYR A 87 1.73 -9.48 -14.18
CA TYR A 87 0.79 -10.58 -13.92
C TYR A 87 0.48 -11.31 -15.21
N ASN A 88 0.60 -12.64 -15.22
CA ASN A 88 0.04 -13.46 -16.29
C ASN A 88 -1.48 -13.61 -16.12
N GLN A 89 -2.18 -14.15 -17.12
CA GLN A 89 -3.64 -14.28 -17.09
C GLN A 89 -4.15 -15.14 -15.92
N LYS A 90 -3.44 -16.23 -15.60
CA LYS A 90 -3.80 -17.12 -14.48
C LYS A 90 -3.67 -16.41 -13.13
N GLU A 91 -2.60 -15.64 -12.95
CA GLU A 91 -2.36 -14.84 -11.74
C GLU A 91 -3.39 -13.74 -11.58
N LEU A 92 -3.75 -13.04 -12.66
CA LEU A 92 -4.80 -12.01 -12.63
C LEU A 92 -6.16 -12.62 -12.25
N HIS A 93 -6.50 -13.79 -12.81
CA HIS A 93 -7.72 -14.49 -12.45
C HIS A 93 -7.74 -14.89 -10.97
N GLY A 94 -6.65 -15.48 -10.47
CA GLY A 94 -6.52 -15.82 -9.04
C GLY A 94 -6.68 -14.60 -8.12
N LEU A 95 -5.97 -13.52 -8.44
CA LEU A 95 -6.06 -12.25 -7.71
C LEU A 95 -7.49 -11.70 -7.68
N SER A 96 -8.19 -11.76 -8.81
CA SER A 96 -9.56 -11.25 -8.94
C SER A 96 -10.56 -12.08 -8.12
N THR A 97 -10.42 -13.41 -8.13
CA THR A 97 -11.25 -14.31 -7.31
C THR A 97 -11.01 -14.14 -5.81
N GLN A 98 -9.77 -13.86 -5.40
CA GLN A 98 -9.46 -13.55 -3.99
C GLN A 98 -10.07 -12.22 -3.54
N LEU A 99 -10.06 -11.20 -4.41
CA LEU A 99 -10.76 -9.94 -4.13
C LEU A 99 -12.28 -10.12 -4.09
N ALA A 100 -12.83 -11.02 -4.91
CA ALA A 100 -14.24 -11.38 -4.83
C ALA A 100 -14.58 -12.03 -3.48
N GLU A 101 -13.71 -12.90 -2.96
CA GLU A 101 -13.85 -13.44 -1.60
C GLU A 101 -13.82 -12.34 -0.54
N SER A 102 -12.92 -11.36 -0.67
CA SER A 102 -12.88 -10.17 0.20
C SER A 102 -14.23 -9.43 0.24
N LEU A 103 -14.86 -9.22 -0.92
CA LEU A 103 -16.18 -8.58 -1.01
C LEU A 103 -17.26 -9.40 -0.31
N GLY A 104 -17.29 -10.72 -0.57
CA GLY A 104 -18.25 -11.62 0.06
C GLY A 104 -18.10 -11.65 1.58
N ARG A 105 -16.87 -11.68 2.10
CA ARG A 105 -16.60 -11.59 3.56
C ARG A 105 -17.13 -10.27 4.12
N CYS A 106 -16.92 -9.16 3.41
CA CYS A 106 -17.45 -7.85 3.78
C CYS A 106 -18.98 -7.76 3.75
N GLY A 107 -19.68 -8.77 3.21
CA GLY A 107 -21.13 -8.84 3.14
C GLY A 107 -21.71 -8.17 1.90
N VAL A 108 -20.94 -8.04 0.81
CA VAL A 108 -21.47 -7.67 -0.51
C VAL A 108 -22.11 -8.90 -1.15
N GLY A 109 -23.28 -8.73 -1.77
CA GLY A 109 -23.99 -9.82 -2.43
C GLY A 109 -25.14 -9.38 -3.33
N GLU A 110 -26.04 -10.31 -3.59
CA GLU A 110 -27.19 -10.12 -4.48
C GLU A 110 -28.01 -8.89 -4.06
N GLY A 111 -28.41 -8.08 -5.04
CA GLY A 111 -29.17 -6.85 -4.83
C GLY A 111 -28.32 -5.61 -4.49
N ASP A 112 -27.01 -5.75 -4.25
CA ASP A 112 -26.17 -4.58 -4.04
C ASP A 112 -25.86 -3.84 -5.34
N MET A 113 -25.90 -2.51 -5.24
CA MET A 113 -25.40 -1.56 -6.23
C MET A 113 -24.06 -1.00 -5.72
N VAL A 114 -22.96 -1.43 -6.33
CA VAL A 114 -21.59 -1.18 -5.87
C VAL A 114 -20.96 -0.02 -6.63
N ALA A 115 -20.93 1.16 -6.01
CA ALA A 115 -20.23 2.34 -6.51
C ALA A 115 -18.71 2.20 -6.36
N ASN A 116 -18.02 1.92 -7.48
CA ASN A 116 -16.56 1.86 -7.52
C ASN A 116 -15.97 3.22 -7.89
N LEU A 117 -15.38 3.87 -6.89
CA LEU A 117 -14.82 5.21 -6.96
C LEU A 117 -13.28 5.20 -6.98
N PHE A 118 -12.64 4.04 -7.14
CA PHE A 118 -11.19 3.99 -7.32
C PHE A 118 -10.73 4.65 -8.63
N TYR A 119 -9.47 5.05 -8.70
CA TYR A 119 -8.91 5.73 -9.87
C TYR A 119 -8.60 4.73 -11.00
N ALA A 120 -8.96 5.11 -12.23
CA ALA A 120 -8.79 4.31 -13.44
C ALA A 120 -7.64 4.84 -14.31
N GLY A 121 -6.91 3.95 -14.96
CA GLY A 121 -5.83 4.30 -15.90
C GLY A 121 -4.44 4.41 -15.26
N ASP A 122 -3.46 4.90 -16.03
CA ASP A 122 -2.03 5.04 -15.66
C ASP A 122 -1.41 3.77 -15.02
N LEU A 123 -1.86 2.59 -15.48
CA LEU A 123 -1.46 1.27 -14.98
C LEU A 123 -1.82 1.02 -13.50
N TYR A 124 -2.62 1.88 -12.85
CA TYR A 124 -3.11 1.60 -11.49
C TYR A 124 -4.18 0.51 -11.51
N GLY A 125 -4.04 -0.45 -10.60
CA GLY A 125 -4.88 -1.66 -10.61
C GLY A 125 -6.23 -1.53 -9.92
N SER A 126 -6.38 -0.63 -8.95
CA SER A 126 -7.50 -0.62 -7.99
C SER A 126 -8.89 -0.62 -8.65
N PHE A 127 -9.14 0.29 -9.59
CA PHE A 127 -10.43 0.36 -10.29
C PHE A 127 -10.75 -0.90 -11.08
N LEU A 128 -9.81 -1.36 -11.92
CA LEU A 128 -9.99 -2.56 -12.75
C LEU A 128 -10.14 -3.82 -11.89
N LEU A 129 -9.30 -3.99 -10.88
CA LEU A 129 -9.35 -5.15 -10.00
C LEU A 129 -10.68 -5.21 -9.25
N HIS A 130 -11.26 -4.07 -8.87
CA HIS A 130 -12.57 -4.07 -8.24
C HIS A 130 -13.73 -4.33 -9.22
N ILE A 131 -13.61 -3.94 -10.50
CA ILE A 131 -14.51 -4.42 -11.56
C ILE A 131 -14.46 -5.95 -11.63
N LEU A 132 -13.26 -6.52 -11.71
CA LEU A 132 -13.08 -7.97 -11.78
C LEU A 132 -13.55 -8.69 -10.51
N SER A 133 -13.37 -8.09 -9.34
CA SER A 133 -13.81 -8.68 -8.06
C SER A 133 -15.32 -8.79 -7.97
N VAL A 134 -16.07 -7.80 -8.45
CA VAL A 134 -17.54 -7.88 -8.50
C VAL A 134 -17.98 -8.87 -9.58
N TYR A 135 -17.32 -8.88 -10.73
CA TYR A 135 -17.58 -9.87 -11.79
C TYR A 135 -17.39 -11.32 -11.31
N HIS A 136 -16.37 -11.58 -10.49
CA HIS A 136 -16.08 -12.91 -9.94
C HIS A 136 -16.82 -13.23 -8.63
N LEU A 137 -17.63 -12.32 -8.09
CA LEU A 137 -18.37 -12.53 -6.85
C LEU A 137 -19.47 -13.59 -7.05
N PRO A 138 -19.40 -14.76 -6.38
CA PRO A 138 -20.35 -15.86 -6.66
C PRO A 138 -21.80 -15.53 -6.33
N SER A 139 -22.04 -14.71 -5.32
CA SER A 139 -23.39 -14.23 -4.97
C SER A 139 -23.94 -13.18 -5.94
N GLY A 140 -23.10 -12.67 -6.85
CA GLY A 140 -23.40 -11.51 -7.68
C GLY A 140 -23.44 -10.20 -6.90
N ALA A 141 -23.36 -9.11 -7.64
CA ALA A 141 -23.69 -7.73 -7.28
C ALA A 141 -23.65 -6.89 -8.57
N VAL A 142 -24.22 -5.70 -8.57
CA VAL A 142 -24.18 -4.79 -9.73
C VAL A 142 -23.02 -3.81 -9.57
N GLN A 143 -22.13 -3.77 -10.54
CA GLN A 143 -20.99 -2.86 -10.57
C GLN A 143 -21.38 -1.50 -11.18
N LEU A 144 -21.14 -0.41 -10.46
CA LEU A 144 -21.21 0.97 -10.97
C LEU A 144 -19.78 1.53 -11.13
N PRO A 145 -19.19 1.50 -12.34
CA PRO A 145 -17.81 1.89 -12.59
C PRO A 145 -17.66 3.42 -12.72
N ILE A 146 -17.89 4.16 -11.63
CA ILE A 146 -17.92 5.64 -11.59
C ILE A 146 -16.52 6.27 -11.76
N ALA A 147 -15.52 5.67 -11.10
CA ALA A 147 -14.13 6.11 -11.04
C ALA A 147 -13.86 7.42 -10.27
N GLY A 148 -12.68 7.51 -9.64
CA GLY A 148 -12.30 8.63 -8.76
C GLY A 148 -11.91 9.94 -9.45
N HIS A 149 -11.87 9.98 -10.79
CA HIS A 149 -11.48 11.17 -11.55
C HIS A 149 -12.65 12.07 -11.94
N VAL A 150 -13.90 11.61 -11.74
CA VAL A 150 -15.09 12.44 -11.97
C VAL A 150 -15.25 13.46 -10.84
N SER A 151 -16.01 14.54 -11.09
CA SER A 151 -16.29 15.53 -10.04
C SER A 151 -17.09 14.90 -8.89
N LEU A 152 -16.90 15.40 -7.66
CA LEU A 152 -17.66 14.95 -6.49
C LEU A 152 -19.19 15.12 -6.69
N GLU A 153 -19.61 16.13 -7.46
CA GLU A 153 -21.00 16.32 -7.85
C GLU A 153 -21.53 15.20 -8.73
N SER A 154 -20.79 14.82 -9.76
CA SER A 154 -21.19 13.73 -10.64
C SER A 154 -21.16 12.39 -9.90
N MET A 155 -20.18 12.20 -9.02
CA MET A 155 -20.04 11.02 -8.16
C MET A 155 -21.26 10.86 -7.24
N GLU A 156 -21.60 11.91 -6.49
CA GLU A 156 -22.78 11.93 -5.62
C GLU A 156 -24.07 11.71 -6.42
N ARG A 157 -24.23 12.41 -7.55
CA ARG A 157 -25.42 12.27 -8.41
C ARG A 157 -25.62 10.83 -8.86
N GLN A 158 -24.56 10.16 -9.33
CA GLN A 158 -24.64 8.76 -9.76
C GLN A 158 -24.93 7.81 -8.60
N ILE A 159 -24.37 8.04 -7.42
CA ILE A 159 -24.69 7.25 -6.21
C ILE A 159 -26.19 7.36 -5.89
N VAL A 160 -26.77 8.55 -5.99
CA VAL A 160 -28.20 8.80 -5.75
C VAL A 160 -29.07 8.19 -6.84
N GLU A 161 -28.78 8.47 -8.11
CA GLU A 161 -29.60 8.03 -9.26
C GLU A 161 -29.66 6.50 -9.42
N PHE A 162 -28.59 5.81 -9.05
CA PHE A 162 -28.51 4.34 -9.09
C PHE A 162 -28.73 3.69 -7.71
N GLU A 163 -29.11 4.46 -6.70
CA GLU A 163 -29.39 3.99 -5.33
C GLU A 163 -28.27 3.08 -4.80
N ALA A 164 -27.00 3.51 -4.94
CA ALA A 164 -25.86 2.71 -4.55
C ALA A 164 -25.92 2.30 -3.07
N THR A 165 -25.82 1.00 -2.78
CA THR A 165 -25.88 0.45 -1.42
C THR A 165 -24.49 0.26 -0.81
N VAL A 166 -23.46 0.11 -1.67
CA VAL A 166 -22.07 -0.13 -1.29
C VAL A 166 -21.16 0.87 -2.00
N ILE A 167 -20.21 1.47 -1.28
CA ILE A 167 -19.15 2.31 -1.87
C ILE A 167 -17.80 1.62 -1.72
N LEU A 168 -17.08 1.47 -2.83
CA LEU A 168 -15.68 1.03 -2.92
C LEU A 168 -14.79 2.22 -3.29
N ALA A 169 -13.89 2.65 -2.41
CA ALA A 169 -13.05 3.82 -2.66
C ALA A 169 -11.79 3.88 -1.79
N THR A 170 -10.90 4.83 -2.06
CA THR A 170 -9.89 5.21 -1.06
C THR A 170 -10.55 6.03 0.06
N VAL A 171 -9.92 6.09 1.24
CA VAL A 171 -10.45 6.83 2.38
C VAL A 171 -10.50 8.33 2.08
N THR A 172 -9.50 8.84 1.36
CA THR A 172 -9.44 10.22 0.86
C THR A 172 -10.68 10.54 0.02
N THR A 173 -11.00 9.73 -1.00
CA THR A 173 -12.18 9.96 -1.85
C THR A 173 -13.48 9.88 -1.05
N MET A 174 -13.61 8.93 -0.12
CA MET A 174 -14.80 8.85 0.75
C MET A 174 -14.95 10.10 1.63
N SER A 175 -13.85 10.62 2.16
CA SER A 175 -13.85 11.80 3.03
C SER A 175 -14.34 13.02 2.25
N GLN A 176 -13.78 13.26 1.06
CA GLN A 176 -14.20 14.40 0.22
C GLN A 176 -15.66 14.33 -0.21
N LEU A 177 -16.12 13.13 -0.60
CA LEU A 177 -17.52 12.91 -0.91
C LEU A 177 -18.41 13.22 0.31
N SER A 178 -17.99 12.75 1.50
CA SER A 178 -18.70 13.02 2.75
C SER A 178 -18.78 14.52 3.06
N GLU A 179 -17.68 15.27 2.90
CA GLU A 179 -17.67 16.72 3.13
C GLU A 179 -18.65 17.44 2.21
N ARG A 180 -18.69 17.08 0.94
CA ARG A 180 -19.63 17.66 -0.03
C ARG A 180 -21.08 17.36 0.33
N ILE A 181 -21.39 16.10 0.68
CA ILE A 181 -22.74 15.68 1.05
C ILE A 181 -23.23 16.53 2.24
N LEU A 182 -22.37 16.68 3.25
CA LEU A 182 -22.67 17.44 4.46
C LEU A 182 -22.73 18.95 4.22
N SER A 183 -21.86 19.52 3.38
CA SER A 183 -21.91 20.94 3.02
C SER A 183 -23.21 21.30 2.28
N SER A 184 -23.86 20.29 1.68
CA SER A 184 -25.15 20.42 1.00
C SER A 184 -26.34 20.17 1.95
N GLY A 185 -26.10 19.94 3.24
CA GLY A 185 -27.13 19.64 4.25
C GLY A 185 -27.79 18.27 4.07
N LYS A 186 -27.13 17.33 3.39
CA LYS A 186 -27.67 16.00 3.07
C LYS A 186 -26.97 14.89 3.86
N THR A 187 -27.58 13.71 3.86
CA THR A 187 -26.97 12.43 4.25
C THR A 187 -27.49 11.34 3.31
N HIS A 188 -26.75 10.24 3.18
CA HIS A 188 -27.13 9.10 2.35
C HIS A 188 -27.26 7.84 3.20
N SER A 189 -28.38 7.74 3.93
CA SER A 189 -28.64 6.65 4.88
C SER A 189 -28.96 5.30 4.24
N TYR A 190 -29.21 5.26 2.92
CA TYR A 190 -29.45 4.03 2.17
C TYR A 190 -28.13 3.29 1.83
N VAL A 191 -26.99 3.98 1.87
CA VAL A 191 -25.67 3.33 1.77
C VAL A 191 -25.42 2.56 3.07
N ARG A 192 -25.27 1.24 2.95
CA ARG A 192 -25.11 0.33 4.10
C ARG A 192 -23.66 -0.09 4.34
N LEU A 193 -22.77 0.08 3.37
CA LEU A 193 -21.39 -0.41 3.45
C LEU A 193 -20.41 0.53 2.77
N LEU A 194 -19.37 0.94 3.50
CA LEU A 194 -18.21 1.66 2.98
C LEU A 194 -16.98 0.76 3.05
N LEU A 195 -16.43 0.43 1.88
CA LEU A 195 -15.32 -0.48 1.70
C LEU A 195 -14.09 0.26 1.17
N PHE A 196 -13.02 0.29 1.96
CA PHE A 196 -11.80 1.00 1.59
C PHE A 196 -10.59 0.09 1.43
N SER A 197 -9.63 0.50 0.60
CA SER A 197 -8.33 -0.14 0.48
C SER A 197 -7.27 0.84 0.00
N GLY A 198 -6.00 0.46 0.13
CA GLY A 198 -4.87 1.26 -0.34
C GLY A 198 -4.51 2.46 0.54
N GLU A 199 -5.22 2.71 1.63
CA GLU A 199 -4.94 3.78 2.58
C GLU A 199 -5.18 3.29 4.01
N ALA A 200 -4.48 3.88 4.97
CA ALA A 200 -4.84 3.73 6.38
C ALA A 200 -6.10 4.56 6.67
N PHE A 201 -6.86 4.11 7.68
CA PHE A 201 -8.09 4.77 8.12
C PHE A 201 -7.85 5.40 9.48
N TYR A 202 -8.14 6.70 9.59
CA TYR A 202 -7.85 7.51 10.77
C TYR A 202 -9.13 7.96 11.49
N ASP A 203 -9.01 8.26 12.78
CA ASP A 203 -10.15 8.53 13.69
C ASP A 203 -10.97 9.75 13.23
N ASP A 204 -10.30 10.78 12.70
CA ASP A 204 -10.93 12.01 12.21
C ASP A 204 -11.82 11.77 10.98
N GLN A 205 -11.45 10.79 10.16
CA GLN A 205 -12.23 10.40 8.97
C GLN A 205 -13.46 9.57 9.37
N ALA A 206 -13.35 8.75 10.41
CA ALA A 206 -14.45 7.91 10.88
C ALA A 206 -15.68 8.72 11.31
N GLY A 207 -15.48 9.83 12.03
CA GLY A 207 -16.57 10.72 12.43
C GLY A 207 -17.30 11.32 11.22
N LEU A 208 -16.53 11.85 10.27
CA LEU A 208 -17.05 12.47 9.05
C LEU A 208 -17.90 11.49 8.21
N LEU A 209 -17.37 10.29 7.94
CA LEU A 209 -18.06 9.27 7.16
C LEU A 209 -19.36 8.80 7.84
N LYS A 210 -19.35 8.64 9.17
CA LYS A 210 -20.54 8.24 9.94
C LYS A 210 -21.66 9.27 9.89
N VAL A 211 -21.37 10.57 9.79
CA VAL A 211 -22.43 11.58 9.67
C VAL A 211 -23.00 11.59 8.26
N ALA A 212 -22.16 11.48 7.23
CA ALA A 212 -22.61 11.45 5.83
C ALA A 212 -23.38 10.16 5.49
N PHE A 213 -22.99 9.03 6.08
CA PHE A 213 -23.55 7.70 5.83
C PHE A 213 -23.93 7.01 7.16
N PRO A 214 -25.02 7.45 7.83
CA PRO A 214 -25.33 7.09 9.22
C PRO A 214 -25.59 5.60 9.46
N ASN A 215 -26.00 4.86 8.43
CA ASN A 215 -26.28 3.43 8.54
C ASN A 215 -25.14 2.55 8.01
N ALA A 216 -24.05 3.15 7.54
CA ALA A 216 -23.01 2.40 6.87
C ALA A 216 -22.03 1.75 7.85
N THR A 217 -21.73 0.48 7.62
CA THR A 217 -20.58 -0.18 8.24
C THR A 217 -19.32 0.15 7.43
N ILE A 218 -18.23 0.54 8.11
CA ILE A 218 -16.95 0.86 7.47
C ILE A 218 -16.01 -0.33 7.63
N ARG A 219 -15.43 -0.84 6.54
CA ARG A 219 -14.48 -1.95 6.57
C ARG A 219 -13.34 -1.74 5.58
N SER A 220 -12.15 -2.21 5.96
CA SER A 220 -11.11 -2.44 4.96
C SER A 220 -11.48 -3.68 4.14
N VAL A 221 -11.58 -3.55 2.82
CA VAL A 221 -11.93 -4.66 1.93
C VAL A 221 -10.75 -5.60 1.70
N VAL A 222 -9.53 -5.09 1.79
CA VAL A 222 -8.33 -5.88 1.56
C VAL A 222 -7.08 -5.16 2.05
N TYR A 223 -6.12 -5.93 2.56
CA TYR A 223 -4.74 -5.49 2.72
C TYR A 223 -3.85 -6.20 1.69
N GLY A 224 -3.08 -5.42 0.94
CA GLY A 224 -2.23 -5.94 -0.13
C GLY A 224 -1.44 -4.84 -0.83
N SER A 225 -0.62 -5.28 -1.78
CA SER A 225 0.09 -4.40 -2.70
C SER A 225 0.06 -4.98 -4.11
N MET A 226 0.33 -4.15 -5.11
CA MET A 226 0.40 -4.64 -6.49
C MET A 226 1.55 -5.64 -6.68
N ASP A 227 2.58 -5.59 -5.84
CA ASP A 227 3.69 -6.54 -5.89
C ASP A 227 3.31 -7.87 -5.27
N CYS A 228 2.84 -7.81 -4.02
CA CYS A 228 2.57 -8.97 -3.17
C CYS A 228 1.23 -9.66 -3.46
N GLY A 229 0.30 -8.99 -4.15
CA GLY A 229 -1.08 -9.43 -4.29
C GLY A 229 -1.88 -9.21 -2.99
N ILE A 230 -2.88 -10.06 -2.76
CA ILE A 230 -3.76 -9.95 -1.59
C ILE A 230 -3.12 -10.63 -0.38
N ILE A 231 -2.55 -9.84 0.54
CA ILE A 231 -1.84 -10.35 1.72
C ILE A 231 -2.83 -10.76 2.81
N GLY A 232 -3.78 -9.86 3.10
CA GLY A 232 -4.77 -10.00 4.16
C GLY A 232 -6.19 -9.78 3.63
N LEU A 233 -7.04 -10.77 3.86
CA LEU A 233 -8.48 -10.70 3.65
C LEU A 233 -9.15 -10.04 4.87
N PRO A 234 -10.37 -9.51 4.73
CA PRO A 234 -11.21 -9.20 5.87
C PRO A 234 -11.36 -10.43 6.77
N PRO A 235 -11.41 -10.26 8.10
CA PRO A 235 -11.74 -11.36 9.00
C PRO A 235 -13.05 -12.01 8.60
N LYS A 236 -13.19 -13.32 8.83
CA LYS A 236 -14.48 -14.00 8.63
C LYS A 236 -15.55 -13.40 9.55
N PRO A 237 -16.86 -13.51 9.21
CA PRO A 237 -17.95 -12.90 9.97
C PRO A 237 -17.90 -13.04 11.50
N GLY A 238 -17.45 -14.17 12.03
CA GLY A 238 -17.31 -14.42 13.48
C GLY A 238 -16.09 -13.79 14.16
N HIS A 239 -15.20 -13.14 13.41
CA HIS A 239 -13.98 -12.50 13.91
C HIS A 239 -13.92 -11.00 13.59
N TYR A 240 -15.02 -10.42 13.09
CA TYR A 240 -15.08 -8.98 12.89
C TYR A 240 -14.95 -8.24 14.22
N THR A 241 -14.23 -7.13 14.16
CA THR A 241 -14.12 -6.14 15.23
C THR A 241 -14.28 -4.75 14.61
N ASN A 242 -14.37 -3.71 15.43
CA ASN A 242 -14.37 -2.33 14.95
C ASN A 242 -12.96 -1.86 14.51
N ASP A 243 -11.93 -2.68 14.69
CA ASP A 243 -10.57 -2.37 14.27
C ASP A 243 -10.42 -2.60 12.76
N THR A 244 -10.40 -1.50 12.00
CA THR A 244 -10.29 -1.53 10.54
C THR A 244 -8.91 -1.96 10.03
N ARG A 245 -7.94 -2.15 10.94
CA ARG A 245 -6.59 -2.64 10.63
C ARG A 245 -6.47 -4.15 10.77
N LEU A 246 -7.51 -4.82 11.27
CA LEU A 246 -7.52 -6.26 11.49
C LEU A 246 -7.73 -7.00 10.16
N HIS A 247 -6.82 -7.89 9.82
CA HIS A 247 -6.89 -8.74 8.64
C HIS A 247 -6.63 -10.20 9.00
N GLN A 248 -7.12 -11.10 8.15
CA GLN A 248 -6.79 -12.51 8.18
C GLN A 248 -5.87 -12.84 7.01
N VAL A 249 -4.78 -13.57 7.26
CA VAL A 249 -3.85 -14.03 6.21
C VAL A 249 -4.63 -14.77 5.12
N ASN A 250 -4.32 -14.45 3.87
CA ASN A 250 -4.86 -15.11 2.69
C ASN A 250 -4.24 -16.51 2.48
N ASP A 251 -4.47 -17.40 3.44
CA ASP A 251 -4.06 -18.80 3.38
C ASP A 251 -4.97 -19.57 2.39
N PRO A 252 -4.43 -20.49 1.57
CA PRO A 252 -3.05 -21.01 1.55
C PRO A 252 -2.10 -20.29 0.59
N ASN A 253 -2.53 -19.20 -0.06
CA ASN A 253 -1.79 -18.55 -1.14
C ASN A 253 -0.62 -17.69 -0.64
N ILE A 254 -0.79 -17.10 0.54
CA ILE A 254 0.20 -16.23 1.17
C ILE A 254 0.82 -16.90 2.40
N ILE A 255 2.09 -16.60 2.63
CA ILE A 255 2.79 -16.81 3.89
C ILE A 255 3.25 -15.44 4.39
N VAL A 256 2.87 -15.11 5.63
CA VAL A 256 3.27 -13.89 6.33
C VAL A 256 4.26 -14.25 7.44
N GLU A 257 5.37 -13.54 7.49
CA GLU A 257 6.29 -13.51 8.63
C GLU A 257 6.31 -12.09 9.21
N ILE A 258 6.37 -11.97 10.54
CA ILE A 258 6.59 -10.69 11.21
C ILE A 258 7.97 -10.74 11.83
N ILE A 259 8.89 -9.87 11.38
CA ILE A 259 10.29 -9.86 11.82
C ILE A 259 10.54 -8.67 12.75
N THR A 260 10.94 -8.93 13.98
CA THR A 260 11.26 -7.93 14.99
C THR A 260 12.56 -7.18 14.66
N GLU A 261 12.81 -6.05 15.34
CA GLU A 261 14.00 -5.22 15.08
C GLU A 261 15.33 -5.97 15.32
N ASP A 262 15.34 -7.03 16.14
CA ASP A 262 16.49 -7.92 16.35
C ASP A 262 16.62 -9.02 15.27
N GLY A 263 15.77 -9.01 14.24
CA GLY A 263 15.84 -9.91 13.08
C GLY A 263 15.16 -11.26 13.28
N LYS A 264 14.40 -11.47 14.36
CA LYS A 264 13.72 -12.75 14.64
C LYS A 264 12.29 -12.75 14.10
N VAL A 265 11.86 -13.91 13.59
CA VAL A 265 10.44 -14.12 13.23
C VAL A 265 9.64 -14.34 14.51
N THR A 266 8.70 -13.45 14.80
CA THR A 266 7.80 -13.57 15.94
C THR A 266 6.47 -14.23 15.57
N THR A 267 5.92 -14.97 16.53
CA THR A 267 4.54 -15.47 16.55
C THR A 267 3.79 -14.99 17.79
N THR A 268 4.42 -14.16 18.63
CA THR A 268 3.85 -13.66 19.87
C THR A 268 2.79 -12.60 19.53
N PRO A 269 1.53 -12.76 19.99
CA PRO A 269 0.53 -11.73 19.83
C PRO A 269 0.98 -10.36 20.39
N GLY A 270 0.75 -9.30 19.64
CA GLY A 270 1.11 -7.92 20.01
C GLY A 270 2.58 -7.54 19.80
N GLU A 271 3.48 -8.49 19.53
CA GLU A 271 4.87 -8.17 19.23
C GLU A 271 4.99 -7.58 17.83
N VAL A 272 5.50 -6.35 17.74
CA VAL A 272 5.55 -5.58 16.50
C VAL A 272 6.84 -5.85 15.73
N GLY A 273 6.70 -6.05 14.42
CA GLY A 273 7.83 -6.18 13.50
C GLY A 273 7.48 -5.79 12.07
N SER A 274 8.46 -5.87 11.18
CA SER A 274 8.29 -5.69 9.74
C SER A 274 7.51 -6.86 9.14
N LEU A 275 6.51 -6.56 8.31
CA LEU A 275 5.68 -7.56 7.64
C LEU A 275 6.35 -8.04 6.34
N ILE A 276 6.70 -9.33 6.32
CA ILE A 276 7.39 -10.00 5.22
C ILE A 276 6.44 -10.99 4.55
N VAL A 277 6.42 -11.00 3.22
CA VAL A 277 5.44 -11.72 2.42
C VAL A 277 6.09 -12.72 1.47
N THR A 278 5.55 -13.92 1.40
CA THR A 278 5.77 -14.85 0.29
C THR A 278 4.43 -15.17 -0.37
N ASN A 279 4.32 -14.99 -1.68
CA ASN A 279 3.12 -15.31 -2.44
C ASN A 279 3.39 -16.52 -3.36
N LEU A 280 2.70 -17.62 -3.10
CA LEU A 280 2.87 -18.91 -3.79
C LEU A 280 2.12 -19.01 -5.13
N GLU A 281 1.40 -17.98 -5.53
CA GLU A 281 0.71 -17.89 -6.83
C GLU A 281 1.46 -17.03 -7.84
N ARG A 282 2.32 -16.12 -7.37
CA ARG A 282 3.13 -15.23 -8.20
C ARG A 282 4.30 -16.00 -8.80
N GLN A 283 4.11 -16.59 -9.97
CA GLN A 283 5.15 -17.28 -10.73
C GLN A 283 5.87 -16.35 -11.71
N LEU A 284 5.16 -15.51 -12.48
CA LEU A 284 5.76 -14.65 -13.50
C LEU A 284 6.76 -13.66 -12.90
N MET A 285 6.38 -13.00 -11.81
CA MET A 285 7.23 -12.10 -11.02
C MET A 285 7.19 -12.54 -9.55
N PRO A 286 8.07 -13.45 -9.13
CA PRO A 286 8.01 -14.07 -7.82
C PRO A 286 8.21 -13.11 -6.65
N ILE A 287 7.46 -13.35 -5.59
CA ILE A 287 7.53 -12.64 -4.31
C ILE A 287 7.85 -13.65 -3.23
N VAL A 288 9.11 -13.68 -2.79
CA VAL A 288 9.61 -14.62 -1.77
C VAL A 288 10.34 -13.81 -0.69
N ARG A 289 9.87 -13.90 0.55
CA ARG A 289 10.34 -13.09 1.69
C ARG A 289 10.51 -11.60 1.37
N TYR A 290 9.51 -11.04 0.71
CA TYR A 290 9.50 -9.65 0.29
C TYR A 290 9.05 -8.73 1.43
N PRO A 291 9.80 -7.67 1.77
CA PRO A 291 9.36 -6.69 2.75
C PRO A 291 8.23 -5.84 2.15
N SER A 292 7.03 -5.93 2.75
CA SER A 292 5.86 -5.15 2.32
C SER A 292 6.06 -3.64 2.43
N GLY A 293 6.99 -3.21 3.29
CA GLY A 293 7.16 -1.81 3.68
C GLY A 293 6.20 -1.38 4.80
N ASP A 294 5.48 -2.32 5.41
CA ASP A 294 4.58 -2.08 6.54
C ASP A 294 5.04 -2.86 7.78
N ARG A 295 4.65 -2.37 8.96
CA ARG A 295 4.80 -3.05 10.24
C ARG A 295 3.47 -3.67 10.63
N ALA A 296 3.56 -4.78 11.35
CA ALA A 296 2.40 -5.52 11.80
C ALA A 296 2.65 -6.17 13.15
N ALA A 297 1.57 -6.63 13.76
CA ALA A 297 1.62 -7.53 14.92
C ALA A 297 0.54 -8.61 14.78
N TRP A 298 0.85 -9.82 15.24
CA TRP A 298 -0.16 -10.87 15.34
C TRP A 298 -1.21 -10.49 16.38
N VAL A 299 -2.47 -10.79 16.08
CA VAL A 299 -3.57 -10.78 17.04
C VAL A 299 -3.85 -12.20 17.50
N ASP A 300 -4.00 -13.10 16.53
CA ASP A 300 -4.09 -14.53 16.76
C ASP A 300 -3.36 -15.26 15.62
N PRO A 301 -2.12 -15.73 15.83
CA PRO A 301 -1.33 -16.40 14.80
C PRO A 301 -1.93 -17.75 14.38
N ALA A 302 -2.71 -18.43 15.24
CA ALA A 302 -3.32 -19.71 14.91
C ALA A 302 -4.48 -19.55 13.93
N LEU A 303 -5.21 -18.44 14.04
CA LEU A 303 -6.26 -18.04 13.08
C LEU A 303 -5.72 -17.23 11.88
N GLY A 304 -4.43 -16.89 11.91
CA GLY A 304 -3.80 -16.00 10.92
C GLY A 304 -4.31 -14.57 11.01
N LEU A 305 -4.79 -14.11 12.18
CA LEU A 305 -5.26 -12.75 12.38
C LEU A 305 -4.09 -11.83 12.78
N PHE A 306 -3.93 -10.72 12.05
CA PHE A 306 -2.89 -9.73 12.31
C PHE A 306 -3.42 -8.31 12.11
N ARG A 307 -2.77 -7.35 12.75
CA ARG A 307 -3.00 -5.91 12.56
C ARG A 307 -1.88 -5.31 11.72
N VAL A 308 -2.26 -4.51 10.73
CA VAL A 308 -1.34 -3.60 10.04
C VAL A 308 -1.24 -2.32 10.86
N LEU A 309 -0.03 -1.86 11.12
CA LEU A 309 0.23 -0.71 11.99
C LEU A 309 0.68 0.48 11.15
N ASP A 310 1.97 0.79 11.19
CA ASP A 310 2.62 1.89 10.49
C ASP A 310 3.52 1.39 9.35
N ARG A 311 4.13 2.32 8.61
CA ARG A 311 5.08 2.02 7.53
C ARG A 311 6.45 1.66 8.11
N ASP A 312 7.11 0.66 7.52
CA ASP A 312 8.50 0.32 7.81
C ASP A 312 9.46 1.20 7.01
N ARG A 313 9.76 2.39 7.58
CA ARG A 313 10.94 3.27 7.38
C ARG A 313 11.34 3.69 5.94
N THR A 314 10.74 3.15 4.88
CA THR A 314 11.26 3.20 3.49
C THR A 314 10.30 3.84 2.49
N ALA A 315 8.98 3.64 2.67
CA ALA A 315 7.93 4.20 1.81
C ALA A 315 6.94 5.06 2.61
N ILE A 316 6.66 6.26 2.10
CA ILE A 316 5.73 7.24 2.65
C ILE A 316 4.43 7.20 1.85
N ARG A 317 3.28 7.12 2.55
CA ARG A 317 1.94 7.09 1.95
C ARG A 317 1.17 8.36 2.32
N LEU A 318 0.75 9.15 1.33
CA LEU A 318 0.00 10.40 1.48
C LEU A 318 -1.29 10.29 0.65
N GLY A 319 -2.41 10.00 1.30
CA GLY A 319 -3.60 9.49 0.61
C GLY A 319 -3.21 8.33 -0.32
N PRO A 320 -3.53 8.39 -1.62
CA PRO A 320 -3.21 7.32 -2.56
C PRO A 320 -1.78 7.41 -3.11
N VAL A 321 -1.04 8.48 -2.82
CA VAL A 321 0.30 8.74 -3.35
C VAL A 321 1.36 7.97 -2.56
N SER A 322 2.26 7.29 -3.26
CA SER A 322 3.42 6.63 -2.67
C SER A 322 4.71 7.36 -3.03
N VAL A 323 5.46 7.74 -2.00
CA VAL A 323 6.75 8.46 -2.09
C VAL A 323 7.83 7.60 -1.44
N ASP A 324 8.88 7.25 -2.18
CA ASP A 324 10.03 6.55 -1.62
C ASP A 324 11.01 7.55 -1.02
N PHE A 325 11.58 7.25 0.16
CA PHE A 325 12.54 8.15 0.81
C PHE A 325 13.82 8.36 -0.03
N VAL A 326 14.20 7.36 -0.82
CA VAL A 326 15.31 7.45 -1.79
C VAL A 326 15.07 8.55 -2.84
N ASP A 327 13.82 8.77 -3.24
CA ASP A 327 13.51 9.82 -4.20
C ASP A 327 13.58 11.21 -3.58
N LEU A 328 13.18 11.34 -2.31
CA LEU A 328 13.38 12.58 -1.56
C LEU A 328 14.88 12.92 -1.47
N ARG A 329 15.73 11.93 -1.20
CA ARG A 329 17.20 12.09 -1.24
C ARG A 329 17.68 12.56 -2.60
N ARG A 330 17.21 11.92 -3.67
CA ARG A 330 17.59 12.26 -5.04
C ARG A 330 17.17 13.68 -5.41
N ILE A 331 15.92 14.05 -5.17
CA ILE A 331 15.38 15.41 -5.39
C ILE A 331 16.26 16.45 -4.66
N VAL A 332 16.53 16.23 -3.38
CA VAL A 332 17.37 17.15 -2.61
C VAL A 332 18.78 17.24 -3.19
N SER A 333 19.40 16.11 -3.54
CA SER A 333 20.75 16.10 -4.12
C SER A 333 20.84 16.85 -5.45
N THR A 334 19.80 16.75 -6.28
CA THR A 334 19.68 17.46 -7.56
C THR A 334 19.58 18.97 -7.33
N ILE A 335 18.65 19.42 -6.49
CA ILE A 335 18.40 20.84 -6.26
C ILE A 335 19.55 21.52 -5.52
N LEU A 336 20.14 20.85 -4.53
CA LEU A 336 21.30 21.39 -3.81
C LEU A 336 22.62 21.23 -4.57
N ARG A 337 22.60 20.66 -5.80
CA ARG A 337 23.75 20.59 -6.73
C ARG A 337 25.05 20.09 -6.07
N GLY A 338 24.94 19.08 -5.21
CA GLY A 338 26.09 18.50 -4.50
C GLY A 338 26.61 19.31 -3.30
N ARG A 339 25.93 20.38 -2.88
CA ARG A 339 26.20 21.03 -1.59
C ARG A 339 26.03 20.02 -0.45
N PRO A 340 26.85 20.10 0.60
CA PRO A 340 26.87 19.08 1.65
C PRO A 340 25.57 19.10 2.46
N VAL A 341 24.69 18.14 2.17
CA VAL A 341 23.53 17.81 3.00
C VAL A 341 23.96 16.75 4.00
N ARG A 342 23.83 17.04 5.29
CA ARG A 342 24.26 16.10 6.32
C ARG A 342 23.27 14.93 6.44
N ARG A 343 21.98 15.26 6.55
CA ARG A 343 20.88 14.31 6.79
C ARG A 343 19.55 14.86 6.31
N LEU A 344 18.62 13.93 6.06
CA LEU A 344 17.23 14.18 5.73
C LEU A 344 16.33 13.42 6.72
N GLN A 345 15.15 13.97 6.96
CA GLN A 345 14.08 13.31 7.69
C GLN A 345 12.74 13.72 7.10
N ALA A 346 11.89 12.72 6.83
CA ALA A 346 10.52 12.91 6.42
C ALA A 346 9.61 12.74 7.64
N ILE A 347 8.73 13.70 7.87
CA ILE A 347 7.71 13.64 8.91
C ILE A 347 6.35 13.70 8.22
N VAL A 348 5.49 12.74 8.52
CA VAL A 348 4.13 12.68 8.02
C VAL A 348 3.18 13.03 9.15
N THR A 349 2.31 14.01 8.91
CA THR A 349 1.27 14.46 9.85
C THR A 349 -0.07 14.59 9.12
N ARG A 350 -1.15 14.85 9.86
CA ARG A 350 -2.42 15.33 9.31
C ARG A 350 -2.64 16.76 9.76
N GLU A 351 -2.88 17.66 8.80
CA GLU A 351 -3.23 19.06 9.03
C GLU A 351 -4.40 19.40 8.11
N ASP A 352 -5.40 20.14 8.62
CA ASP A 352 -6.62 20.47 7.88
C ASP A 352 -7.31 19.24 7.26
N ARG A 353 -7.30 18.11 7.98
CA ARG A 353 -7.85 16.80 7.55
C ARG A 353 -7.19 16.21 6.29
N LYS A 354 -6.02 16.72 5.88
CA LYS A 354 -5.22 16.21 4.76
C LYS A 354 -3.86 15.73 5.24
N ASP A 355 -3.31 14.74 4.55
CA ASP A 355 -1.95 14.29 4.82
C ASP A 355 -0.94 15.38 4.44
N LEU A 356 0.04 15.62 5.30
CA LEU A 356 1.15 16.54 5.08
C LEU A 356 2.48 15.79 5.17
N LEU A 357 3.32 15.96 4.15
CA LEU A 357 4.72 15.59 4.20
C LEU A 357 5.57 16.82 4.53
N THR A 358 6.28 16.77 5.65
CA THR A 358 7.35 17.72 5.99
C THR A 358 8.71 17.06 5.73
N LEU A 359 9.49 17.65 4.82
CA LEU A 359 10.87 17.27 4.57
C LEU A 359 11.81 18.20 5.36
N ASN A 360 12.40 17.66 6.41
CA ASN A 360 13.45 18.30 7.19
C ASN A 360 14.80 18.03 6.51
N ILE A 361 15.51 19.10 6.17
CA ILE A 361 16.81 19.06 5.50
C ILE A 361 17.84 19.67 6.44
N ALA A 362 18.84 18.89 6.86
CA ALA A 362 19.95 19.38 7.65
C ALA A 362 20.93 20.18 6.77
N PHE A 363 20.55 21.43 6.48
CA PHE A 363 21.22 22.39 5.62
C PHE A 363 20.88 23.80 6.11
N THR A 364 21.82 24.73 6.02
CA THR A 364 21.63 26.13 6.42
C THR A 364 21.80 27.01 5.18
N PRO A 365 20.70 27.56 4.63
CA PRO A 365 20.76 28.58 3.59
C PRO A 365 21.53 29.81 4.07
N ALA A 366 22.21 30.51 3.15
CA ALA A 366 22.96 31.72 3.45
C ALA A 366 22.04 32.92 3.70
N THR A 367 20.88 32.97 3.05
CA THR A 367 19.87 34.03 3.21
C THR A 367 18.45 33.47 3.19
N ASP A 368 17.49 34.30 3.62
CA ASP A 368 16.07 33.96 3.57
C ASP A 368 15.54 33.86 2.13
N GLU A 369 16.12 34.64 1.20
CA GLU A 369 15.82 34.53 -0.23
C GLU A 369 16.27 33.18 -0.79
N GLU A 370 17.50 32.74 -0.45
CA GLU A 370 17.99 31.42 -0.88
C GLU A 370 17.14 30.30 -0.27
N SER A 371 16.77 30.42 1.01
CA SER A 371 15.85 29.48 1.66
C SER A 371 14.54 29.36 0.88
N SER A 372 13.91 30.50 0.56
CA SER A 372 12.62 30.54 -0.15
C SER A 372 12.73 29.97 -1.56
N GLN A 373 13.80 30.30 -2.28
CA GLN A 373 14.07 29.79 -3.62
C GLN A 373 14.23 28.26 -3.61
N LEU A 374 15.08 27.73 -2.72
CA LEU A 374 15.32 26.28 -2.63
C LEU A 374 14.04 25.53 -2.25
N GLN A 375 13.21 26.09 -1.37
CA GLN A 375 11.92 25.48 -1.04
C GLN A 375 11.01 25.37 -2.27
N ALA A 376 10.94 26.43 -3.09
CA ALA A 376 10.15 26.40 -4.32
C ALA A 376 10.69 25.37 -5.33
N GLU A 377 12.01 25.36 -5.56
CA GLU A 377 12.66 24.41 -6.48
C GLU A 377 12.45 22.95 -6.05
N LEU A 378 12.57 22.65 -4.76
CA LEU A 378 12.33 21.30 -4.21
C LEU A 378 10.86 20.86 -4.35
N ARG A 379 9.89 21.77 -4.13
CA ARG A 379 8.46 21.48 -4.34
C ARG A 379 8.17 21.20 -5.81
N GLU A 380 8.75 22.00 -6.70
CA GLU A 380 8.57 21.86 -8.14
C GLU A 380 9.16 20.53 -8.64
N GLU A 381 10.39 20.22 -8.24
CA GLU A 381 11.06 18.96 -8.61
C GLU A 381 10.33 17.73 -8.04
N MET A 382 9.76 17.83 -6.83
CA MET A 382 8.86 16.79 -6.30
C MET A 382 7.67 16.54 -7.23
N GLY A 383 7.05 17.61 -7.75
CA GLY A 383 5.96 17.49 -8.72
C GLY A 383 6.39 16.86 -10.05
N VAL A 384 7.61 17.16 -10.53
CA VAL A 384 8.17 16.56 -11.75
C VAL A 384 8.49 15.07 -11.56
N VAL A 385 9.15 14.73 -10.45
CA VAL A 385 9.53 13.35 -10.12
C VAL A 385 8.32 12.50 -9.74
N ARG A 386 7.28 13.12 -9.18
CA ARG A 386 6.00 12.52 -8.79
C ARG A 386 4.81 13.35 -9.29
N PRO A 387 4.40 13.19 -10.56
CA PRO A 387 3.23 13.89 -11.11
C PRO A 387 1.94 13.63 -10.32
N MET A 388 1.75 12.40 -9.82
CA MET A 388 0.60 12.07 -8.97
C MET A 388 0.59 12.90 -7.67
N PHE A 389 1.76 13.21 -7.08
CA PHE A 389 1.84 14.10 -5.92
C PHE A 389 1.36 15.50 -6.30
N ARG A 390 1.86 16.06 -7.41
CA ARG A 390 1.41 17.37 -7.92
C ARG A 390 -0.09 17.40 -8.17
N GLU A 391 -0.61 16.43 -8.90
CA GLU A 391 -2.03 16.32 -9.23
C GLU A 391 -2.89 16.28 -7.96
N HIS A 392 -2.46 15.53 -6.94
CA HIS A 392 -3.19 15.43 -5.67
C HIS A 392 -3.11 16.70 -4.84
N VAL A 393 -2.02 17.47 -4.93
CA VAL A 393 -1.94 18.81 -4.33
C VAL A 393 -2.84 19.80 -5.07
N GLU A 394 -2.81 19.82 -6.40
CA GLU A 394 -3.64 20.71 -7.23
C GLU A 394 -5.15 20.45 -7.06
N LYS A 395 -5.53 19.19 -6.82
CA LYS A 395 -6.90 18.76 -6.51
C LYS A 395 -7.28 18.89 -5.04
N ASP A 396 -6.41 19.45 -4.20
CA ASP A 396 -6.59 19.61 -2.76
C ASP A 396 -6.87 18.29 -2.00
N LEU A 397 -6.28 17.18 -2.47
CA LEU A 397 -6.40 15.85 -1.87
C LEU A 397 -5.38 15.64 -0.73
N ILE A 398 -4.22 16.28 -0.84
CA ILE A 398 -3.12 16.26 0.14
C ILE A 398 -2.52 17.66 0.27
N ASN A 399 -1.82 17.93 1.37
CA ASN A 399 -1.15 19.22 1.56
C ASN A 399 0.13 19.33 0.70
N PRO A 400 0.50 20.54 0.23
CA PRO A 400 1.77 20.77 -0.44
C PRO A 400 2.97 20.34 0.42
N LEU A 401 4.06 19.91 -0.22
CA LEU A 401 5.29 19.54 0.47
C LEU A 401 5.80 20.71 1.32
N ARG A 402 5.86 20.51 2.64
CA ARG A 402 6.50 21.45 3.56
C ARG A 402 7.99 21.13 3.65
N ILE A 403 8.82 22.15 3.55
CA ILE A 403 10.28 22.00 3.61
C ILE A 403 10.76 22.83 4.78
N LYS A 404 11.60 22.25 5.62
CA LYS A 404 12.26 22.95 6.71
C LYS A 404 13.76 22.73 6.61
N PHE A 405 14.51 23.81 6.56
CA PHE A 405 15.95 23.80 6.75
C PHE A 405 16.23 23.88 8.24
N ILE A 406 16.85 22.83 8.79
CA ILE A 406 17.07 22.68 10.23
C ILE A 406 18.50 22.29 10.52
N THR A 407 18.89 22.33 11.79
CA THR A 407 20.18 21.82 12.25
C THR A 407 20.13 20.31 12.52
N MET A 408 21.30 19.68 12.69
CA MET A 408 21.38 18.25 13.02
C MET A 408 20.77 17.91 14.37
N GLN A 409 20.79 18.85 15.33
CA GLN A 409 20.28 18.66 16.69
C GLN A 409 18.75 18.61 16.73
N GLU A 410 18.08 19.17 15.72
CA GLU A 410 16.62 19.22 15.63
C GLU A 410 16.02 17.95 14.99
N LEU A 411 16.84 17.06 14.44
CA LEU A 411 16.38 15.80 13.87
C LEU A 411 16.01 14.81 14.97
N ALA A 412 14.82 14.22 14.87
CA ALA A 412 14.42 13.19 15.83
C ALA A 412 15.32 11.95 15.71
N VAL A 413 15.68 11.39 16.86
CA VAL A 413 16.46 10.16 16.99
C VAL A 413 15.64 9.09 17.69
N ASN A 414 15.88 7.84 17.33
CA ASN A 414 15.29 6.71 18.02
C ASN A 414 15.88 6.66 19.45
N PRO A 415 15.03 6.69 20.50
CA PRO A 415 15.49 6.79 21.88
C PRO A 415 16.29 5.56 22.36
N ARG A 416 16.13 4.39 21.72
CA ARG A 416 16.89 3.17 22.06
C ARG A 416 18.22 3.09 21.33
N SER A 417 18.27 3.43 20.05
CA SER A 417 19.47 3.25 19.22
C SER A 417 20.30 4.52 19.02
N GLY A 418 19.77 5.69 19.38
CA GLY A 418 20.39 6.99 19.12
C GLY A 418 20.50 7.36 17.63
N LYS A 419 20.01 6.50 16.73
CA LYS A 419 20.05 6.74 15.28
C LYS A 419 18.90 7.65 14.85
N ILE A 420 19.16 8.55 13.91
CA ILE A 420 18.14 9.41 13.31
C ILE A 420 17.07 8.53 12.65
N VAL A 421 15.81 8.87 12.90
CA VAL A 421 14.68 8.22 12.23
C VAL A 421 14.45 8.92 10.90
N GLU A 422 14.70 8.23 9.79
CA GLU A 422 14.61 8.82 8.44
C GLU A 422 13.18 9.15 8.03
N VAL A 423 12.22 8.34 8.43
CA VAL A 423 10.78 8.54 8.19
C VAL A 423 10.03 8.37 9.50
N GLN A 424 9.29 9.41 9.90
CA GLN A 424 8.39 9.38 11.05
C GLN A 424 6.96 9.58 10.58
N ASP A 425 6.08 8.65 10.90
CA ASP A 425 4.65 8.81 10.72
C ASP A 425 4.02 9.14 12.07
N LEU A 426 3.52 10.37 12.21
CA LEU A 426 2.95 10.90 13.46
C LEU A 426 1.41 10.95 13.39
N ARG A 427 0.80 10.28 12.40
CA ARG A 427 -0.67 10.19 12.26
C ARG A 427 -1.23 9.16 13.24
N SER A 428 -2.34 9.47 13.92
CA SER A 428 -3.02 8.54 14.83
C SER A 428 -4.00 7.64 14.08
N THR A 429 -3.86 6.31 14.24
CA THR A 429 -4.77 5.28 13.69
C THR A 429 -5.57 4.57 14.80
N THR A 430 -5.72 5.18 15.97
CA THR A 430 -6.22 4.48 17.17
C THR A 430 -7.74 4.62 17.28
N ILE A 431 -8.46 3.82 16.49
CA ILE A 431 -9.93 3.72 16.56
C ILE A 431 -10.36 2.92 17.78
#